data_AF-A0A4S2KA33-F1
#
_entry.id   AF-A0A4S2KA33-F1
#
_cell.length_a   1.000
_cell.length_b   1.000
_cell.length_c   1.000
_cell.angle_alpha   90.00
_cell.angle_beta   90.00
_cell.angle_gamma   90.00
#
_symmetry.space_group_name_H-M   'P 1'
#
loop_
_entity.id
_entity.type
_entity.pdbx_description
1 polymer ?
#
loop_
_entity_poly.entity_id
_entity_poly.type
_entity_poly.pdbx_seq_one_letter_code
_entity_poly.pdbx_strand_id
1 'polypeptide(L)'
;MNLFIFVAVGSLAGIFCNNHISSFFPKARGLVISVQNGAYDSSAVVTFIMAKTFPQISIQTSFVILGCCSVVCSCLIATLFLTQWGKDMEQTPDVTAEMQVDSPDDNEIKTRRYQIEVIRVIQGRYPNLKCCFLSLPFWLIILYFMPGLLRFSFYFSQLNAQLTNAFKDDHVVVKRLLEASSAISMCTILLSPVTGVMLDLCRIAYGRRLQHRLNDLQHGISDEQIYWAHIRAMAPTLFVISLLSLFISSVTYIKGLEWLYYITFVAVEAFASILASVTSTIVMIAFPVHYFGTVLGVVTFSGGIFCLIQYGLLKAPLMVGNAIMIITSLIMFISPTVLLFENR
;
A
#
# COMPACT_ATOMS: atom_id res chain seq x y z
N MET A 1 -18.87 -12.21 -15.85
CA MET A 1 -17.43 -12.31 -15.53
C MET A 1 -16.62 -11.19 -16.19
N ASN A 2 -16.77 -10.93 -17.48
CA ASN A 2 -15.99 -9.91 -18.21
C ASN A 2 -16.15 -8.48 -17.66
N LEU A 3 -17.36 -8.07 -17.25
CA LEU A 3 -17.60 -6.74 -16.68
C LEU A 3 -16.80 -6.48 -15.39
N PHE A 4 -16.65 -7.50 -14.53
CA PHE A 4 -15.92 -7.37 -13.26
C PHE A 4 -14.43 -7.10 -13.47
N ILE A 5 -13.84 -7.70 -14.51
CA ILE A 5 -12.42 -7.52 -14.82
C ILE A 5 -12.17 -6.08 -15.26
N PHE A 6 -13.00 -5.52 -16.15
CA PHE A 6 -12.86 -4.15 -16.61
C PHE A 6 -13.08 -3.11 -15.50
N VAL A 7 -14.07 -3.35 -14.63
CA VAL A 7 -14.33 -2.47 -13.47
C VAL A 7 -13.16 -2.50 -12.50
N ALA A 8 -12.64 -3.69 -12.16
CA ALA A 8 -11.49 -3.81 -11.26
C ALA A 8 -10.22 -3.12 -11.81
N VAL A 9 -9.94 -3.30 -13.10
CA VAL A 9 -8.80 -2.65 -13.77
C VAL A 9 -8.96 -1.12 -13.76
N GLY A 10 -10.16 -0.61 -14.07
CA GLY A 10 -10.45 0.82 -14.05
C GLY A 10 -10.28 1.44 -12.66
N SER A 11 -10.77 0.76 -11.61
CA SER A 11 -10.65 1.25 -10.23
C SER A 11 -9.20 1.32 -9.75
N LEU A 12 -8.39 0.28 -10.01
CA LEU A 12 -6.97 0.28 -9.65
C LEU A 12 -6.17 1.35 -10.41
N ALA A 13 -6.46 1.55 -11.70
CA ALA A 13 -5.86 2.63 -12.48
C ALA A 13 -6.18 4.01 -11.88
N GLY A 14 -7.43 4.22 -11.45
CA GLY A 14 -7.86 5.45 -10.76
C GLY A 14 -7.06 5.73 -9.47
N ILE A 15 -6.85 4.71 -8.64
CA ILE A 15 -6.03 4.84 -7.42
C ILE A 15 -4.60 5.23 -7.75
N PHE A 16 -3.98 4.63 -8.77
CA PHE A 16 -2.59 4.93 -9.13
C PHE A 16 -2.41 6.36 -9.64
N CYS A 17 -3.36 6.86 -10.42
CA CYS A 17 -3.39 8.27 -10.81
C CYS A 17 -3.53 9.17 -9.57
N ASN A 18 -4.39 8.81 -8.62
CA ASN A 18 -4.60 9.57 -7.39
C ASN A 18 -3.41 9.52 -6.42
N ASN A 19 -2.67 8.41 -6.39
CA ASN A 19 -1.43 8.29 -5.62
C ASN A 19 -0.36 9.26 -6.13
N HIS A 20 -0.41 9.69 -7.39
CA HIS A 20 0.47 10.73 -7.90
C HIS A 20 0.19 12.09 -7.25
N ILE A 21 -1.06 12.39 -6.88
CA ILE A 21 -1.44 13.63 -6.17
C ILE A 21 -0.70 13.74 -4.83
N SER A 22 -0.38 12.61 -4.19
CA SER A 22 0.40 12.61 -2.95
C SER A 22 1.79 13.22 -3.09
N SER A 23 2.33 13.31 -4.32
CA SER A 23 3.61 13.96 -4.58
C SER A 23 3.58 15.46 -4.31
N PHE A 24 2.41 16.11 -4.40
CA PHE A 24 2.22 17.52 -4.05
C PHE A 24 2.29 17.79 -2.55
N PHE A 25 2.16 16.77 -1.69
CA PHE A 25 2.20 16.88 -0.23
C PHE A 25 3.42 16.15 0.36
N PRO A 26 4.66 16.61 0.14
CA PRO A 26 5.86 15.87 0.50
C PRO A 26 5.99 15.57 2.00
N LYS A 27 5.40 16.40 2.88
CA LYS A 27 5.44 16.24 4.35
C LYS A 27 4.44 15.21 4.90
N ALA A 28 3.30 15.01 4.25
CA ALA A 28 2.21 14.13 4.69
C ALA A 28 1.88 13.06 3.63
N ARG A 29 2.91 12.64 2.91
CA ARG A 29 2.75 11.87 1.68
C ARG A 29 2.25 10.45 1.94
N GLY A 30 2.82 9.77 2.93
CA GLY A 30 2.38 8.45 3.36
C GLY A 30 0.96 8.48 3.92
N LEU A 31 0.60 9.54 4.63
CA LEU A 31 -0.76 9.77 5.12
C LEU A 31 -1.77 9.88 3.96
N VAL A 32 -1.52 10.72 2.95
CA VAL A 32 -2.44 10.90 1.81
C VAL A 32 -2.63 9.58 1.05
N ILE A 33 -1.54 8.86 0.76
CA ILE A 33 -1.60 7.56 0.08
C ILE A 33 -2.38 6.55 0.92
N SER A 34 -2.13 6.50 2.23
CA SER A 34 -2.82 5.54 3.10
C SER A 34 -4.30 5.85 3.24
N VAL A 35 -4.69 7.12 3.33
CA VAL A 35 -6.10 7.54 3.32
C VAL A 35 -6.79 7.12 2.01
N GLN A 36 -6.14 7.32 0.86
CA GLN A 36 -6.67 6.88 -0.43
C GLN A 36 -6.87 5.35 -0.49
N ASN A 37 -5.86 4.58 -0.07
CA ASN A 37 -5.96 3.12 -0.03
C ASN A 37 -7.03 2.64 0.96
N GLY A 38 -7.13 3.27 2.15
CA GLY A 38 -8.14 2.91 3.15
C GLY A 38 -9.57 3.25 2.69
N ALA A 39 -9.76 4.35 1.96
CA ALA A 39 -11.05 4.67 1.34
C ALA A 39 -11.42 3.64 0.27
N TYR A 40 -10.44 3.19 -0.52
CA TYR A 40 -10.65 2.11 -1.49
C TYR A 40 -11.03 0.79 -0.81
N ASP A 41 -10.30 0.37 0.21
CA ASP A 41 -10.59 -0.88 0.94
C ASP A 41 -11.95 -0.82 1.65
N SER A 42 -12.31 0.35 2.19
CA SER A 42 -13.61 0.58 2.85
C SER A 42 -14.80 0.52 1.89
N SER A 43 -14.58 0.58 0.57
CA SER A 43 -15.65 0.38 -0.43
C SER A 43 -16.30 -1.01 -0.33
N ALA A 44 -15.68 -1.95 0.40
CA ALA A 44 -16.28 -3.23 0.79
C ALA A 44 -17.63 -3.08 1.52
N VAL A 45 -17.93 -1.91 2.11
CA VAL A 45 -19.25 -1.58 2.68
C VAL A 45 -20.39 -1.80 1.69
N VAL A 46 -20.17 -1.44 0.42
CA VAL A 46 -21.17 -1.60 -0.62
C VAL A 46 -21.49 -3.08 -0.82
N THR A 47 -20.46 -3.91 -0.90
CA THR A 47 -20.59 -5.36 -1.05
C THR A 47 -21.26 -5.99 0.18
N PHE A 48 -20.96 -5.50 1.39
CA PHE A 48 -21.61 -5.95 2.61
C PHE A 48 -23.10 -5.61 2.66
N ILE A 49 -23.47 -4.36 2.31
CA ILE A 49 -24.88 -3.95 2.20
C ILE A 49 -25.60 -4.83 1.18
N MET A 50 -24.99 -5.03 0.01
CA MET A 50 -25.55 -5.89 -1.03
C MET A 50 -25.74 -7.35 -0.55
N ALA A 51 -24.80 -7.90 0.21
CA ALA A 51 -24.92 -9.23 0.80
C ALA A 51 -26.06 -9.34 1.82
N LYS A 52 -26.32 -8.27 2.60
CA LYS A 52 -27.45 -8.22 3.55
C LYS A 52 -28.80 -8.00 2.87
N THR A 53 -28.84 -7.25 1.78
CA THR A 53 -30.08 -6.92 1.04
C THR A 53 -30.47 -7.97 -0.01
N PHE A 54 -29.58 -8.91 -0.33
CA PHE A 54 -29.84 -10.03 -1.24
C PHE A 54 -31.15 -10.81 -1.01
N PRO A 55 -31.64 -11.06 0.23
CA PRO A 55 -32.90 -11.79 0.43
C PRO A 55 -34.13 -11.00 -0.04
N GLN A 56 -34.01 -9.69 -0.19
CA GLN A 56 -35.12 -8.78 -0.51
C GLN A 56 -35.05 -8.21 -1.93
N ILE A 57 -33.84 -8.08 -2.48
CA ILE A 57 -33.58 -7.44 -3.76
C ILE A 57 -32.69 -8.34 -4.61
N SER A 58 -33.02 -8.49 -5.90
CA SER A 58 -32.19 -9.23 -6.85
C SER A 58 -30.77 -8.64 -6.93
N ILE A 59 -29.78 -9.51 -7.12
CA ILE A 59 -28.38 -9.13 -7.34
C ILE A 59 -28.26 -8.17 -8.55
N GLN A 60 -29.05 -8.42 -9.60
CA GLN A 60 -29.02 -7.62 -10.83
C GLN A 60 -29.44 -6.16 -10.56
N THR A 61 -30.53 -5.96 -9.81
CA THR A 61 -31.02 -4.62 -9.46
C THR A 61 -30.06 -3.90 -8.52
N SER A 62 -29.42 -4.62 -7.60
CA SER A 62 -28.38 -4.05 -6.73
C SER A 62 -27.18 -3.51 -7.53
N PHE A 63 -26.74 -4.24 -8.57
CA PHE A 63 -25.68 -3.77 -9.47
C PHE A 63 -26.09 -2.58 -10.32
N VAL A 64 -27.33 -2.53 -10.80
CA VAL A 64 -27.84 -1.38 -11.57
C VAL A 64 -27.87 -0.13 -10.69
N ILE A 65 -28.40 -0.24 -9.47
CA ILE A 65 -28.41 0.86 -8.50
C ILE A 65 -26.98 1.33 -8.21
N LEU A 66 -26.06 0.40 -7.97
CA LEU A 66 -24.66 0.73 -7.72
C LEU A 66 -24.02 1.47 -8.91
N GLY A 67 -24.28 1.02 -10.14
CA GLY A 67 -23.79 1.67 -11.35
C GLY A 67 -24.36 3.07 -11.55
N CYS A 68 -25.66 3.27 -11.32
CA CYS A 68 -26.27 4.60 -11.40
C CYS A 68 -25.72 5.54 -10.33
N CYS A 69 -25.60 5.08 -9.08
CA CYS A 69 -25.02 5.87 -7.99
C CYS A 69 -23.57 6.24 -8.26
N SER A 70 -22.74 5.31 -8.77
CA SER A 70 -21.33 5.61 -9.07
C SER A 70 -21.18 6.64 -10.18
N VAL A 71 -22.02 6.58 -11.23
CA VAL A 71 -22.04 7.60 -12.30
C VAL A 71 -22.46 8.96 -11.74
N VAL A 72 -23.54 9.03 -10.95
CA VAL A 72 -24.02 10.29 -10.36
C VAL A 72 -22.95 10.89 -9.46
N CYS A 73 -22.38 10.12 -8.53
CA CYS A 73 -21.31 10.60 -7.66
C CYS A 73 -20.07 11.04 -8.45
N SER A 74 -19.66 10.28 -9.46
CA SER A 74 -18.50 10.64 -10.30
C SER A 74 -18.76 11.91 -11.11
N CYS A 75 -19.95 12.08 -11.67
CA CYS A 75 -20.35 13.29 -12.38
C CYS A 75 -20.38 14.51 -11.45
N LEU A 76 -20.91 14.38 -10.24
CA LEU A 76 -20.92 15.45 -9.24
C LEU A 76 -19.51 15.84 -8.81
N ILE A 77 -18.63 14.86 -8.58
CA ILE A 77 -17.22 15.14 -8.26
C ILE A 77 -16.54 15.84 -9.45
N ALA A 78 -16.79 15.38 -10.68
CA ALA A 78 -16.20 15.99 -11.87
C ALA A 78 -16.68 17.43 -12.09
N THR A 79 -17.95 17.75 -11.85
CA THR A 79 -18.50 19.09 -12.06
C THR A 79 -18.26 20.06 -10.89
N LEU A 80 -18.05 19.56 -9.67
CA LEU A 80 -17.79 20.42 -8.51
C LEU A 80 -16.30 20.60 -8.26
N PHE A 81 -15.51 19.52 -8.25
CA PHE A 81 -14.09 19.60 -7.90
C PHE A 81 -13.21 20.02 -9.08
N LEU A 82 -13.28 19.33 -10.22
CA LEU A 82 -12.38 19.62 -11.35
C LEU A 82 -12.66 20.99 -11.97
N THR A 83 -13.91 21.46 -11.92
CA THR A 83 -14.30 22.73 -12.55
C THR A 83 -13.98 23.94 -11.67
N GLN A 84 -14.01 23.78 -10.34
CA GLN A 84 -13.64 24.86 -9.40
C GLN A 84 -12.12 24.98 -9.23
N TRP A 85 -11.40 23.86 -9.18
CA TRP A 85 -9.97 23.82 -8.85
C TRP A 85 -9.08 23.57 -10.08
N GLY A 86 -9.66 23.33 -11.25
CA GLY A 86 -8.91 23.10 -12.49
C GLY A 86 -8.00 24.28 -12.88
N LYS A 87 -8.41 25.52 -12.54
CA LYS A 87 -7.60 26.72 -12.78
C LYS A 87 -6.35 26.78 -11.90
N ASP A 88 -6.41 26.22 -10.69
CA ASP A 88 -5.29 26.19 -9.75
C ASP A 88 -4.34 25.02 -10.05
N MET A 89 -4.83 23.95 -10.70
CA MET A 89 -4.00 22.81 -11.14
C MET A 89 -3.15 23.10 -12.37
N GLU A 90 -3.49 24.11 -13.19
CA GLU A 90 -2.67 24.56 -14.32
C GLU A 90 -1.47 25.41 -13.88
N GLN A 91 -1.53 25.98 -12.68
CA GLN A 91 -0.38 26.62 -12.06
C GLN A 91 0.55 25.52 -11.55
N THR A 92 1.46 25.05 -12.42
CA THR A 92 2.70 24.45 -11.94
C THR A 92 3.28 25.39 -10.90
N PRO A 93 3.60 24.94 -9.67
CA PRO A 93 4.33 25.77 -8.74
C PRO A 93 5.66 26.05 -9.44
N ASP A 94 5.74 27.24 -10.02
CA ASP A 94 6.96 27.76 -10.56
C ASP A 94 7.88 27.80 -9.35
N VAL A 95 8.92 26.95 -9.36
CA VAL A 95 9.93 26.86 -8.29
C VAL A 95 10.58 28.23 -8.03
N THR A 96 10.30 29.19 -8.92
CA THR A 96 10.72 30.58 -8.93
C THR A 96 9.70 31.60 -8.36
N ALA A 97 8.42 31.28 -8.18
CA ALA A 97 7.38 32.31 -7.94
C ALA A 97 6.76 32.38 -6.53
N GLU A 98 6.91 31.37 -5.66
CA GLU A 98 6.41 31.44 -4.26
C GLU A 98 7.39 32.07 -3.25
N MET A 99 8.50 32.70 -3.68
CA MET A 99 9.52 33.25 -2.77
C MET A 99 9.46 34.77 -2.61
N GLN A 100 8.27 35.30 -2.31
CA GLN A 100 8.14 36.61 -1.66
C GLN A 100 7.20 36.56 -0.45
N VAL A 101 7.40 35.61 0.48
CA VAL A 101 7.01 35.80 1.89
C VAL A 101 8.02 35.07 2.78
N ASP A 102 8.63 35.85 3.69
CA ASP A 102 9.61 35.54 4.74
C ASP A 102 10.88 34.76 4.38
N SER A 103 12.00 35.25 4.91
CA SER A 103 13.31 34.60 4.82
C SER A 103 13.19 33.13 5.26
N PRO A 104 13.38 32.15 4.34
CA PRO A 104 13.25 30.75 4.70
C PRO A 104 14.27 30.41 5.77
N ASP A 105 13.83 29.73 6.83
CA ASP A 105 14.69 29.27 7.92
C ASP A 105 15.88 28.47 7.34
N ASP A 106 17.05 28.55 7.98
CA ASP A 106 18.27 27.89 7.51
C ASP A 106 18.07 26.36 7.37
N ASN A 107 17.18 25.78 8.19
CA ASN A 107 16.77 24.38 8.07
C ASN A 107 15.96 24.09 6.81
N GLU A 108 15.10 25.01 6.36
CA GLU A 108 14.29 24.85 5.16
C GLU A 108 15.16 24.90 3.90
N ILE A 109 16.14 25.82 3.87
CA ILE A 109 17.13 25.92 2.80
C ILE A 109 18.00 24.64 2.73
N LYS A 110 18.46 24.14 3.88
CA LYS A 110 19.23 22.87 3.96
C LYS A 110 18.42 21.68 3.48
N THR A 111 17.14 21.60 3.87
CA THR A 111 16.24 20.52 3.45
C THR A 111 15.98 20.56 1.94
N ARG A 112 15.80 21.75 1.37
CA ARG A 112 15.59 21.93 -0.08
C ARG A 112 16.82 21.51 -0.89
N ARG A 113 18.03 21.93 -0.48
CA ARG A 113 19.29 21.49 -1.12
C ARG A 113 19.45 19.98 -1.10
N TYR A 114 19.14 19.36 0.03
CA TYR A 114 19.16 17.90 0.15
C TYR A 114 18.21 17.20 -0.83
N GLN A 115 16.96 17.68 -0.94
CA GLN A 115 15.98 17.09 -1.86
C GLN A 115 16.42 17.20 -3.33
N ILE A 116 16.97 18.33 -3.73
CA ILE A 116 17.50 18.53 -5.10
C ILE A 116 18.62 17.53 -5.38
N GLU A 117 19.53 17.35 -4.43
CA GLU A 117 20.66 16.43 -4.59
C GLU A 117 20.19 14.96 -4.73
N VAL A 118 19.24 14.54 -3.90
CA VAL A 118 18.64 13.19 -3.99
C VAL A 118 17.98 12.98 -5.35
N ILE A 119 17.23 13.96 -5.85
CA ILE A 119 16.59 13.88 -7.17
C ILE A 119 17.64 13.75 -8.28
N ARG A 120 18.72 14.56 -8.22
CA ARG A 120 19.84 14.49 -9.18
C ARG A 120 20.46 13.09 -9.21
N VAL A 121 20.74 12.51 -8.04
CA VAL A 121 21.31 11.16 -7.90
C VAL A 121 20.38 10.10 -8.48
N ILE A 122 19.08 10.15 -8.18
CA ILE A 122 18.09 9.18 -8.69
C ILE A 122 17.98 9.28 -10.21
N GLN A 123 17.88 10.48 -10.77
CA GLN A 123 17.81 10.69 -12.22
C GLN A 123 19.08 10.21 -12.93
N GLY A 124 20.26 10.51 -12.37
CA GLY A 124 21.54 10.04 -12.92
C GLY A 124 21.67 8.52 -12.91
N ARG A 125 21.11 7.84 -11.90
CA ARG A 125 21.13 6.37 -11.79
C ARG A 125 20.18 5.68 -12.77
N TYR A 126 19.07 6.32 -13.14
CA TYR A 126 18.01 5.72 -13.94
C TYR A 126 17.69 6.55 -15.20
N PRO A 127 18.59 6.55 -16.21
CA PRO A 127 18.35 7.29 -17.44
C PRO A 127 17.26 6.67 -18.32
N ASN A 128 16.99 5.36 -18.15
CA ASN A 128 16.04 4.60 -18.95
C ASN A 128 15.22 3.64 -18.08
N LEU A 129 14.01 3.29 -18.53
CA LEU A 129 13.14 2.30 -17.87
C LEU A 129 13.80 0.92 -17.67
N LYS A 130 14.64 0.49 -18.63
CA LYS A 130 15.35 -0.80 -18.52
C LYS A 130 16.24 -0.86 -17.29
N CYS A 131 16.92 0.24 -16.97
CA CYS A 131 17.76 0.34 -15.77
C CYS A 131 16.93 0.23 -14.49
N CYS A 132 15.68 0.73 -14.50
CA CYS A 132 14.77 0.59 -13.36
C CYS A 132 14.47 -0.90 -13.10
N PHE A 133 14.04 -1.63 -14.14
CA PHE A 133 13.65 -3.04 -14.01
C PHE A 133 14.81 -3.99 -13.72
N LEU A 134 16.03 -3.65 -14.14
CA LEU A 134 17.21 -4.46 -13.86
C LEU A 134 17.84 -4.18 -12.49
N SER A 135 17.35 -3.17 -11.77
CA SER A 135 17.99 -2.74 -10.52
C SER A 135 17.58 -3.57 -9.30
N LEU A 136 18.50 -3.69 -8.34
CA LEU A 136 18.27 -4.39 -7.08
C LEU A 136 17.02 -3.87 -6.32
N PRO A 137 16.80 -2.53 -6.17
CA PRO A 137 15.60 -2.01 -5.51
C PRO A 137 14.29 -2.49 -6.14
N PHE A 138 14.25 -2.65 -7.47
CA PHE A 138 13.06 -3.16 -8.15
C PHE A 138 12.77 -4.61 -7.75
N TRP A 139 13.78 -5.48 -7.78
CA TRP A 139 13.63 -6.87 -7.36
C TRP A 139 13.32 -7.01 -5.87
N LEU A 140 13.88 -6.16 -5.01
CA LEU A 140 13.52 -6.12 -3.59
C LEU A 140 12.06 -5.73 -3.38
N ILE A 141 11.51 -4.84 -4.22
CA ILE A 141 10.09 -4.47 -4.19
C ILE A 141 9.22 -5.63 -4.62
N ILE A 142 9.56 -6.28 -5.74
CA ILE A 142 8.84 -7.47 -6.23
C ILE A 142 8.86 -8.59 -5.17
N LEU A 143 10.02 -8.84 -4.56
CA LEU A 143 10.24 -9.91 -3.60
C LEU A 143 9.42 -9.76 -2.33
N TYR A 144 9.06 -8.55 -1.90
CA TYR A 144 8.14 -8.38 -0.77
C TYR A 144 6.68 -8.26 -1.22
N PHE A 145 6.42 -7.55 -2.32
CA PHE A 145 5.06 -7.23 -2.75
C PHE A 145 4.29 -8.47 -3.23
N MET A 146 4.93 -9.34 -4.03
CA MET A 146 4.32 -10.58 -4.52
C MET A 146 3.85 -11.49 -3.37
N PRO A 147 4.72 -11.93 -2.43
CA PRO A 147 4.30 -12.75 -1.31
C PRO A 147 3.31 -12.02 -0.39
N GLY A 148 3.47 -10.70 -0.19
CA GLY A 148 2.53 -9.93 0.61
C GLY A 148 1.11 -9.90 0.02
N LEU A 149 1.00 -9.66 -1.30
CA LEU A 149 -0.29 -9.64 -1.99
C LEU A 149 -0.94 -11.03 -2.01
N LEU A 150 -0.15 -12.08 -2.27
CA LEU A 150 -0.62 -13.47 -2.19
C LEU A 150 -1.18 -13.77 -0.80
N ARG A 151 -0.46 -13.35 0.26
CA ARG A 151 -0.86 -13.59 1.65
C ARG A 151 -2.16 -12.90 2.01
N PHE A 152 -2.35 -11.66 1.56
CA PHE A 152 -3.59 -10.92 1.77
C PHE A 152 -4.77 -11.57 1.04
N SER A 153 -4.62 -11.84 -0.26
CA SER A 153 -5.67 -12.42 -1.10
C SER A 153 -6.07 -13.83 -0.65
N PHE A 154 -5.09 -14.64 -0.26
CA PHE A 154 -5.32 -16.01 0.22
C PHE A 154 -6.07 -16.04 1.55
N TYR A 155 -5.82 -15.07 2.44
CA TYR A 155 -6.52 -14.98 3.73
C TYR A 155 -8.03 -14.93 3.57
N PHE A 156 -8.52 -13.97 2.78
CA PHE A 156 -9.95 -13.81 2.52
C PHE A 156 -10.54 -14.99 1.78
N SER A 157 -9.78 -15.56 0.84
CA SER A 157 -10.20 -16.75 0.08
C SER A 157 -10.41 -17.98 0.98
N GLN A 158 -9.64 -18.10 2.06
CA GLN A 158 -9.76 -19.22 3.00
C GLN A 158 -10.51 -18.90 4.29
N LEU A 159 -10.90 -17.65 4.53
CA LEU A 159 -11.41 -17.18 5.81
C LEU A 159 -12.53 -18.07 6.36
N ASN A 160 -13.53 -18.38 5.54
CA ASN A 160 -14.63 -19.26 5.92
C ASN A 160 -14.12 -20.67 6.33
N ALA A 161 -13.30 -21.30 5.49
CA ALA A 161 -12.75 -22.63 5.76
C ALA A 161 -11.87 -22.67 7.03
N GLN A 162 -11.10 -21.60 7.28
CA GLN A 162 -10.26 -21.46 8.46
C GLN A 162 -11.10 -21.33 9.73
N LEU A 163 -12.14 -20.50 9.71
CA LEU A 163 -13.05 -20.32 10.85
C LEU A 163 -13.79 -21.62 11.17
N THR A 164 -14.32 -22.30 10.14
CA THR A 164 -14.98 -23.60 10.31
C THR A 164 -14.07 -24.65 10.95
N ASN A 165 -12.80 -24.74 10.49
CA ASN A 165 -11.81 -25.65 11.07
C ASN A 165 -11.35 -25.26 12.50
N ALA A 166 -11.38 -23.97 12.83
CA ALA A 166 -10.96 -23.46 14.14
C ALA A 166 -12.03 -23.63 15.23
N PHE A 167 -13.32 -23.59 14.86
CA PHE A 167 -14.45 -23.62 15.79
C PHE A 167 -15.33 -24.89 15.65
N LYS A 168 -14.80 -25.98 15.07
CA LYS A 168 -15.48 -27.29 14.97
C LYS A 168 -16.94 -27.20 14.48
N ASP A 169 -17.16 -26.44 13.41
CA ASP A 169 -18.50 -26.24 12.81
C ASP A 169 -19.54 -25.53 13.70
N ASP A 170 -19.13 -24.77 14.71
CA ASP A 170 -20.06 -23.85 15.38
C ASP A 170 -20.48 -22.72 14.42
N HIS A 171 -21.58 -22.97 13.70
CA HIS A 171 -22.11 -22.07 12.68
C HIS A 171 -22.49 -20.69 13.23
N VAL A 172 -22.82 -20.57 14.52
CA VAL A 172 -23.19 -19.30 15.13
C VAL A 172 -21.94 -18.44 15.33
N VAL A 173 -20.87 -19.03 15.87
CA VAL A 173 -19.60 -18.34 16.08
C VAL A 173 -18.95 -17.99 14.74
N VAL A 174 -18.91 -18.94 13.79
CA VAL A 174 -18.34 -18.70 12.45
C VAL A 174 -19.06 -17.56 11.73
N LYS A 175 -20.40 -17.56 11.75
CA LYS A 175 -21.18 -16.48 11.13
C LYS A 175 -20.90 -15.13 11.79
N ARG A 176 -20.83 -15.08 13.12
CA ARG A 176 -20.51 -13.85 13.87
C ARG A 176 -19.13 -13.31 13.51
N LEU A 177 -18.13 -14.19 13.41
CA LEU A 177 -16.77 -13.81 13.05
C LEU A 177 -16.66 -13.34 11.59
N LEU A 178 -17.39 -13.97 10.66
CA LEU A 178 -17.49 -13.49 9.28
C LEU A 178 -18.14 -12.10 9.20
N GLU A 179 -19.27 -11.90 9.89
CA GLU A 179 -19.92 -10.60 9.95
C GLU A 179 -19.02 -9.53 10.57
N ALA A 180 -18.28 -9.88 11.64
CA ALA A 180 -17.30 -9.00 12.25
C ALA A 180 -16.14 -8.67 11.31
N SER A 181 -15.61 -9.65 10.57
CA SER A 181 -14.55 -9.41 9.59
C SER A 181 -15.00 -8.40 8.53
N SER A 182 -16.22 -8.54 8.00
CA SER A 182 -16.77 -7.60 7.03
C SER A 182 -16.97 -6.21 7.64
N ALA A 183 -17.48 -6.12 8.87
CA ALA A 183 -17.66 -4.85 9.56
C ALA A 183 -16.31 -4.14 9.83
N ILE A 184 -15.25 -4.89 10.12
CA ILE A 184 -13.90 -4.33 10.31
C ILE A 184 -13.33 -3.81 8.98
N SER A 185 -13.48 -4.55 7.88
CA SER A 185 -13.07 -4.10 6.54
C SER A 185 -13.76 -2.80 6.10
N MET A 186 -15.00 -2.56 6.55
CA MET A 186 -15.71 -1.31 6.29
C MET A 186 -15.11 -0.10 7.02
N CYS A 187 -14.41 -0.35 8.13
CA CYS A 187 -13.83 0.67 8.99
C CYS A 187 -12.35 0.94 8.67
N THR A 188 -11.81 0.37 7.59
CA THR A 188 -10.39 0.51 7.23
C THR A 188 -9.98 1.96 6.98
N ILE A 189 -10.91 2.84 6.59
CA ILE A 189 -10.68 4.30 6.46
C ILE A 189 -10.30 4.98 7.78
N LEU A 190 -10.68 4.41 8.93
CA LEU A 190 -10.29 4.91 10.25
C LEU A 190 -8.91 4.39 10.68
N LEU A 191 -8.53 3.21 10.17
CA LEU A 191 -7.25 2.57 10.45
C LEU A 191 -6.13 3.13 9.57
N SER A 192 -6.45 3.51 8.33
CA SER A 192 -5.45 3.94 7.35
C SER A 192 -4.69 5.23 7.68
N PRO A 193 -5.26 6.25 8.38
CA PRO A 193 -4.48 7.39 8.84
C PRO A 193 -3.39 6.97 9.81
N VAL A 194 -3.65 6.01 10.70
CA VAL A 194 -2.68 5.53 11.69
C VAL A 194 -1.50 4.85 10.99
N THR A 195 -1.77 3.98 10.03
CA THR A 195 -0.72 3.31 9.25
C THR A 195 0.06 4.29 8.36
N GLY A 196 -0.60 5.34 7.85
CA GLY A 196 0.02 6.41 7.07
C GLY A 196 0.94 7.31 7.90
N VAL A 197 0.49 7.74 9.10
CA VAL A 197 1.31 8.49 10.05
C VAL A 197 2.51 7.68 10.48
N MET A 198 2.35 6.38 10.78
CA MET A 198 3.48 5.51 11.11
C MET A 198 4.56 5.53 10.02
N LEU A 199 4.15 5.41 8.75
CA LEU A 199 5.05 5.43 7.61
C LEU A 199 5.77 6.79 7.45
N ASP A 200 5.04 7.89 7.62
CA ASP A 200 5.60 9.25 7.55
C ASP A 200 6.58 9.52 8.71
N LEU A 201 6.26 9.08 9.93
CA LEU A 201 7.14 9.21 11.09
C LEU A 201 8.45 8.45 10.89
N CYS A 202 8.40 7.21 10.40
CA CYS A 202 9.59 6.43 10.06
C CYS A 202 10.45 7.18 9.03
N ARG A 203 9.82 7.73 7.99
CA ARG A 203 10.52 8.48 6.94
C ARG A 203 11.16 9.77 7.46
N ILE A 204 10.44 10.56 8.26
CA ILE A 204 10.94 11.80 8.84
C ILE A 204 12.11 11.52 9.79
N ALA A 205 11.99 10.50 10.64
CA ALA A 205 13.04 10.12 11.58
C ALA A 205 14.34 9.74 10.86
N TYR A 206 14.25 8.94 9.78
CA TYR A 206 15.42 8.57 8.98
C TYR A 206 15.94 9.71 8.11
N GLY A 207 15.05 10.54 7.56
CA GLY A 207 15.42 11.73 6.80
C GLY A 207 16.23 12.73 7.63
N ARG A 208 15.81 12.99 8.88
CA ARG A 208 16.56 13.85 9.81
C ARG A 208 17.93 13.26 10.15
N ARG A 209 18.01 11.95 10.42
CA ARG A 209 19.29 11.27 10.69
C ARG A 209 20.26 11.38 9.51
N LEU A 210 19.75 11.24 8.29
CA LEU A 210 20.56 11.37 7.08
C LEU A 210 20.98 12.83 6.82
N GLN A 211 20.07 13.79 7.03
CA GLN A 211 20.37 15.22 6.89
C GLN A 211 21.44 15.69 7.89
N HIS A 212 21.41 15.22 9.13
CA HIS A 212 22.49 15.48 10.09
C HIS A 212 23.83 14.91 9.61
N ARG A 213 23.84 13.66 9.11
CA ARG A 213 25.06 13.02 8.59
C ARG A 213 25.65 13.75 7.39
N LEU A 214 24.82 14.29 6.51
CA LEU A 214 25.22 15.08 5.35
C LEU A 214 25.76 16.46 5.73
N ASN A 215 25.20 17.10 6.76
CA ASN A 215 25.65 18.41 7.23
C ASN A 215 26.96 18.33 8.03
N ASP A 216 27.21 17.22 8.75
CA ASP A 216 28.41 17.02 9.56
C ASP A 216 29.63 16.53 8.74
N LEU A 217 29.41 15.88 7.59
CA LEU A 217 30.48 15.36 6.73
C LEU A 217 30.87 16.40 5.66
N GLN A 218 31.93 17.16 5.94
CA GLN A 218 32.54 18.13 5.03
C GLN A 218 33.26 17.48 3.81
N HIS A 219 33.32 16.15 3.75
CA HIS A 219 33.94 15.36 2.67
C HIS A 219 32.88 14.57 1.90
N GLY A 220 32.94 14.65 0.57
CA GLY A 220 31.93 14.16 -0.38
C GLY A 220 31.45 12.73 -0.12
N ILE A 221 30.20 12.60 0.33
CA ILE A 221 29.49 11.32 0.37
C ILE A 221 29.27 10.88 -1.09
N SER A 222 29.57 9.62 -1.40
CA SER A 222 29.31 9.06 -2.73
C SER A 222 27.81 9.09 -3.05
N ASP A 223 27.45 9.43 -4.28
CA ASP A 223 26.08 9.40 -4.82
C ASP A 223 25.36 8.07 -4.47
N GLU A 224 26.11 6.97 -4.44
CA GLU A 224 25.58 5.66 -4.07
C GLU A 224 25.16 5.56 -2.60
N GLN A 225 25.94 6.11 -1.68
CA GLN A 225 25.62 6.10 -0.26
C GLN A 225 24.40 6.99 0.04
N ILE A 226 24.27 8.13 -0.66
CA ILE A 226 23.10 9.01 -0.56
C ILE A 226 21.83 8.27 -0.97
N TYR A 227 21.87 7.57 -2.10
CA TYR A 227 20.74 6.79 -2.60
C TYR A 227 20.30 5.70 -1.63
N TRP A 228 21.22 4.83 -1.20
CA TRP A 228 20.90 3.71 -0.33
C TRP A 228 20.43 4.17 1.05
N ALA A 229 21.01 5.24 1.58
CA ALA A 229 20.54 5.82 2.84
C ALA A 229 19.11 6.37 2.73
N HIS A 230 18.73 6.92 1.57
CA HIS A 230 17.38 7.42 1.33
C HIS A 230 16.34 6.29 1.29
N ILE A 231 16.64 5.16 0.63
CA ILE A 231 15.74 4.01 0.56
C ILE A 231 15.68 3.24 1.89
N ARG A 232 16.79 3.18 2.63
CA ARG A 232 16.88 2.50 3.93
C ARG A 232 15.87 3.03 4.96
N ALA A 233 15.37 4.25 4.78
CA ALA A 233 14.27 4.81 5.57
C ALA A 233 12.99 3.96 5.56
N MET A 234 12.79 3.13 4.53
CA MET A 234 11.62 2.24 4.41
C MET A 234 11.81 0.89 5.10
N ALA A 235 13.05 0.51 5.47
CA ALA A 235 13.34 -0.79 6.07
C ALA A 235 12.53 -1.07 7.36
N PRO A 236 12.36 -0.15 8.32
CA PRO A 236 11.56 -0.39 9.52
C PRO A 236 10.10 -0.73 9.20
N THR A 237 9.48 0.01 8.28
CA THR A 237 8.10 -0.24 7.85
C THR A 237 7.98 -1.61 7.18
N LEU A 238 8.97 -2.00 6.38
CA LEU A 238 9.06 -3.33 5.77
C LEU A 238 9.26 -4.46 6.81
N PHE A 239 9.93 -4.20 7.94
CA PHE A 239 9.96 -5.15 9.05
C PHE A 239 8.61 -5.27 9.74
N VAL A 240 7.94 -4.14 10.02
CA VAL A 240 6.61 -4.13 10.68
C VAL A 240 5.60 -4.93 9.86
N ILE A 241 5.53 -4.72 8.55
CA ILE A 241 4.62 -5.47 7.69
C ILE A 241 4.97 -6.97 7.61
N SER A 242 6.27 -7.32 7.63
CA SER A 242 6.71 -8.73 7.64
C SER A 242 6.35 -9.44 8.95
N LEU A 243 6.52 -8.75 10.08
CA LEU A 243 6.08 -9.22 11.40
C LEU A 243 4.57 -9.41 11.46
N LEU A 244 3.81 -8.45 10.90
CA LEU A 244 2.36 -8.51 10.84
C LEU A 244 1.90 -9.70 9.98
N SER A 245 2.52 -9.92 8.82
CA SER A 245 2.30 -11.09 7.96
C SER A 245 2.51 -12.39 8.72
N LEU A 246 3.64 -12.50 9.43
CA LEU A 246 3.98 -13.69 10.22
C LEU A 246 2.96 -13.92 11.34
N PHE A 247 2.58 -12.86 12.06
CA PHE A 247 1.54 -12.93 13.10
C PHE A 247 0.22 -13.50 12.55
N ILE A 248 -0.29 -12.93 11.45
CA ILE A 248 -1.54 -13.39 10.83
C ILE A 248 -1.40 -14.86 10.40
N SER A 249 -0.25 -15.27 9.83
CA SER A 249 0.02 -16.66 9.44
C SER A 249 0.04 -17.62 10.64
N SER A 250 0.67 -17.23 11.75
CA SER A 250 0.76 -18.04 12.96
C SER A 250 -0.59 -18.24 13.65
N VAL A 251 -1.46 -17.23 13.65
CA VAL A 251 -2.80 -17.33 14.29
C VAL A 251 -3.65 -18.44 13.65
N THR A 252 -3.46 -18.76 12.37
CA THR A 252 -4.24 -19.81 11.68
C THR A 252 -4.10 -21.21 12.28
N TYR A 253 -3.10 -21.45 13.13
CA TYR A 253 -2.88 -22.72 13.82
C TYR A 253 -3.56 -22.80 15.20
N ILE A 254 -4.02 -21.66 15.72
CA ILE A 254 -4.61 -21.56 17.05
C ILE A 254 -6.12 -21.76 16.93
N LYS A 255 -6.67 -22.77 17.63
CA LYS A 255 -8.09 -23.13 17.58
C LYS A 255 -8.82 -22.69 18.85
N GLY A 256 -10.10 -22.31 18.71
CA GLY A 256 -11.00 -22.05 19.84
C GLY A 256 -10.87 -20.70 20.56
N LEU A 257 -10.02 -19.76 20.10
CA LEU A 257 -9.86 -18.44 20.72
C LEU A 257 -10.50 -17.33 19.87
N GLU A 258 -11.76 -17.00 20.12
CA GLU A 258 -12.51 -15.98 19.35
C GLU A 258 -11.86 -14.60 19.35
N TRP A 259 -11.43 -14.09 20.51
CA TRP A 259 -10.85 -12.74 20.65
C TRP A 259 -9.63 -12.52 19.75
N LEU A 260 -8.85 -13.59 19.51
CA LEU A 260 -7.65 -13.55 18.68
C LEU A 260 -7.99 -13.32 17.20
N TYR A 261 -9.14 -13.82 16.72
CA TYR A 261 -9.59 -13.59 15.35
C TYR A 261 -10.00 -12.14 15.11
N TYR A 262 -10.62 -11.46 16.09
CA TYR A 262 -10.91 -10.03 15.98
C TYR A 262 -9.62 -9.19 15.84
N ILE A 263 -8.60 -9.50 16.63
CA ILE A 263 -7.28 -8.85 16.50
C ILE A 263 -6.68 -9.15 15.12
N THR A 264 -6.83 -10.39 14.63
CA THR A 264 -6.32 -10.80 13.32
C THR A 264 -7.01 -10.07 12.17
N PHE A 265 -8.31 -9.79 12.27
CA PHE A 265 -9.02 -9.00 11.27
C PHE A 265 -8.47 -7.58 11.19
N VAL A 266 -8.26 -6.91 12.33
CA VAL A 266 -7.63 -5.58 12.37
C VAL A 266 -6.20 -5.64 11.82
N ALA A 267 -5.44 -6.69 12.16
CA ALA A 267 -4.08 -6.90 11.65
C ALA A 267 -4.03 -7.10 10.13
N VAL A 268 -4.98 -7.82 9.54
CA VAL A 268 -5.06 -8.04 8.08
C VAL A 268 -5.38 -6.75 7.34
N GLU A 269 -6.30 -5.93 7.85
CA GLU A 269 -6.61 -4.63 7.26
C GLU A 269 -5.44 -3.66 7.38
N ALA A 270 -4.77 -3.62 8.55
CA ALA A 270 -3.54 -2.85 8.72
C ALA A 270 -2.44 -3.32 7.75
N PHE A 271 -2.30 -4.64 7.57
CA PHE A 271 -1.34 -5.23 6.64
C PHE A 271 -1.59 -4.77 5.19
N ALA A 272 -2.85 -4.83 4.74
CA ALA A 272 -3.24 -4.40 3.39
C ALA A 272 -2.93 -2.91 3.15
N SER A 273 -3.35 -2.07 4.10
CA SER A 273 -3.13 -0.63 4.07
C SER A 273 -1.63 -0.27 4.04
N ILE A 274 -0.81 -0.92 4.87
CA ILE A 274 0.65 -0.71 4.87
C ILE A 274 1.27 -1.24 3.57
N LEU A 275 0.83 -2.39 3.05
CA LEU A 275 1.39 -2.99 1.84
C LEU A 275 1.24 -2.04 0.65
N ALA A 276 0.03 -1.54 0.40
CA ALA A 276 -0.23 -0.62 -0.70
C ALA A 276 0.52 0.72 -0.54
N SER A 277 0.54 1.24 0.69
CA SER A 277 1.15 2.55 0.98
C SER A 277 2.68 2.51 0.92
N VAL A 278 3.31 1.47 1.46
CA VAL A 278 4.77 1.31 1.41
C VAL A 278 5.24 1.03 -0.02
N THR A 279 4.45 0.30 -0.83
CA THR A 279 4.76 0.05 -2.25
C THR A 279 4.78 1.32 -3.06
N SER A 280 3.72 2.12 -2.96
CA SER A 280 3.64 3.40 -3.67
C SER A 280 4.74 4.36 -3.20
N THR A 281 5.04 4.35 -1.90
CA THR A 281 6.06 5.24 -1.34
C THR A 281 7.46 4.85 -1.76
N ILE A 282 7.85 3.57 -1.63
CA ILE A 282 9.18 3.08 -1.98
C ILE A 282 9.45 3.21 -3.48
N VAL A 283 8.46 2.97 -4.36
CA VAL A 283 8.62 3.15 -5.81
C VAL A 283 8.93 4.61 -6.15
N MET A 284 8.22 5.56 -5.55
CA MET A 284 8.48 6.98 -5.83
C MET A 284 9.78 7.50 -5.17
N ILE A 285 10.28 6.83 -4.13
CA ILE A 285 11.55 7.17 -3.47
C ILE A 285 12.72 6.56 -4.24
N ALA A 286 12.57 5.34 -4.74
CA ALA A 286 13.64 4.58 -5.37
C ALA A 286 13.84 4.92 -6.85
N PHE A 287 12.78 5.37 -7.54
CA PHE A 287 12.78 5.61 -8.98
C PHE A 287 12.36 7.04 -9.33
N PRO A 288 12.75 7.53 -10.53
CA PRO A 288 12.30 8.83 -11.01
C PRO A 288 10.77 8.94 -11.09
N VAL A 289 10.22 10.09 -10.69
CA VAL A 289 8.78 10.33 -10.61
C VAL A 289 8.09 10.15 -11.97
N HIS A 290 8.74 10.50 -13.07
CA HIS A 290 8.19 10.34 -14.42
C HIS A 290 7.99 8.86 -14.84
N TYR A 291 8.67 7.91 -14.20
CA TYR A 291 8.47 6.46 -14.42
C TYR A 291 7.58 5.81 -13.36
N PHE A 292 7.09 6.57 -12.38
CA PHE A 292 6.33 6.06 -11.23
C PHE A 292 5.15 5.17 -11.64
N GLY A 293 4.29 5.67 -12.54
CA GLY A 293 3.09 4.93 -12.98
C GLY A 293 3.43 3.61 -13.68
N THR A 294 4.45 3.60 -14.54
CA THR A 294 4.88 2.39 -15.24
C THR A 294 5.48 1.37 -14.28
N VAL A 295 6.37 1.79 -13.38
CA VAL A 295 7.03 0.88 -12.43
C VAL A 295 6.01 0.31 -11.45
N LEU A 296 5.15 1.14 -10.86
CA LEU A 296 4.10 0.69 -9.95
C LEU A 296 3.09 -0.25 -10.65
N GLY A 297 2.75 0.06 -11.90
CA GLY A 297 1.90 -0.79 -12.74
C GLY A 297 2.50 -2.17 -12.96
N VAL A 298 3.78 -2.26 -13.32
CA VAL A 298 4.48 -3.55 -13.50
C VAL A 298 4.58 -4.33 -12.19
N VAL A 299 4.92 -3.67 -11.07
CA VAL A 299 4.94 -4.29 -9.74
C VAL A 299 3.58 -4.90 -9.42
N THR A 300 2.50 -4.14 -9.60
CA THR A 300 1.13 -4.61 -9.31
C THR A 300 0.72 -5.74 -10.25
N PHE A 301 0.97 -5.60 -11.55
CA PHE A 301 0.65 -6.61 -12.56
C PHE A 301 1.34 -7.94 -12.26
N SER A 302 2.63 -7.89 -11.93
CA SER A 302 3.39 -9.07 -11.56
C SER A 302 2.85 -9.72 -10.27
N GLY A 303 2.52 -8.92 -9.25
CA GLY A 303 1.83 -9.38 -8.04
C GLY A 303 0.51 -10.09 -8.34
N GLY A 304 -0.31 -9.53 -9.24
CA GLY A 304 -1.57 -10.13 -9.67
C GLY A 304 -1.39 -11.49 -10.35
N ILE A 305 -0.41 -11.62 -11.26
CA ILE A 305 -0.06 -12.92 -11.88
C ILE A 305 0.39 -13.91 -10.80
N PHE A 306 1.25 -13.49 -9.89
CA PHE A 306 1.75 -14.34 -8.81
C PHE A 306 0.60 -14.82 -7.88
N CYS A 307 -0.40 -13.97 -7.66
CA CYS A 307 -1.57 -14.33 -6.86
C CYS A 307 -2.42 -15.45 -7.47
N LEU A 308 -2.28 -15.77 -8.78
CA LEU A 308 -2.99 -16.91 -9.39
C LEU A 308 -2.61 -18.24 -8.74
N ILE A 309 -1.44 -18.33 -8.10
CA ILE A 309 -1.00 -19.50 -7.32
C ILE A 309 -2.03 -19.86 -6.23
N GLN A 310 -2.77 -18.87 -5.71
CA GLN A 310 -3.80 -19.09 -4.69
C GLN A 310 -4.85 -20.11 -5.12
N TYR A 311 -5.21 -20.19 -6.40
CA TYR A 311 -6.21 -21.15 -6.87
C TYR A 311 -5.72 -22.60 -6.78
N GLY A 312 -4.42 -22.83 -6.92
CA GLY A 312 -3.81 -24.13 -6.66
C GLY A 312 -3.78 -24.43 -5.16
N LEU A 313 -3.39 -23.45 -4.35
CA LEU A 313 -3.35 -23.58 -2.89
C LEU A 313 -4.71 -23.85 -2.25
N LEU A 314 -5.79 -23.29 -2.81
CA LEU A 314 -7.16 -23.51 -2.34
C LEU A 314 -7.64 -24.96 -2.53
N LYS A 315 -7.07 -25.70 -3.48
CA LYS A 315 -7.35 -27.12 -3.68
C LYS A 315 -6.53 -28.03 -2.76
N ALA A 316 -5.44 -27.51 -2.20
CA ALA A 316 -4.59 -28.26 -1.28
C ALA A 316 -5.22 -28.35 0.11
N PRO A 317 -4.79 -29.30 0.97
CA PRO A 317 -5.21 -29.33 2.36
C PRO A 317 -4.92 -28.00 3.06
N LEU A 318 -5.84 -27.60 3.95
CA LEU A 318 -5.78 -26.32 4.65
C LEU A 318 -4.45 -26.10 5.39
N MET A 319 -3.88 -27.16 5.99
CA MET A 319 -2.57 -27.12 6.65
C MET A 319 -1.42 -26.81 5.70
N VAL A 320 -1.45 -27.32 4.46
CA VAL A 320 -0.42 -27.07 3.44
C VAL A 320 -0.47 -25.62 3.01
N GLY A 321 -1.67 -25.09 2.77
CA GLY A 321 -1.88 -23.67 2.49
C GLY A 321 -1.30 -22.76 3.58
N ASN A 322 -1.63 -23.05 4.85
CA ASN A 322 -1.12 -22.29 6.00
C ASN A 322 0.41 -22.38 6.14
N ALA A 323 1.00 -23.56 5.89
CA ALA A 323 2.45 -23.75 5.97
C ALA A 323 3.16 -22.93 4.89
N ILE A 324 2.63 -22.92 3.67
CA ILE A 324 3.16 -22.09 2.58
C ILE A 324 3.04 -20.61 2.94
N MET A 325 1.95 -20.17 3.58
CA MET A 325 1.81 -18.78 4.04
C MET A 325 2.84 -18.38 5.10
N ILE A 326 3.25 -19.28 6.01
CA ILE A 326 4.38 -19.01 6.93
C ILE A 326 5.66 -18.78 6.13
N ILE A 327 5.97 -19.66 5.17
CA ILE A 327 7.17 -19.52 4.32
C ILE A 327 7.12 -18.20 3.53
N THR A 328 5.97 -17.87 2.96
CA THR A 328 5.70 -16.60 2.28
C THR A 328 5.96 -15.39 3.20
N SER A 329 5.50 -15.44 4.45
CA SER A 329 5.78 -14.40 5.45
C SER A 329 7.27 -14.29 5.79
N LEU A 330 8.01 -15.40 5.85
CA LEU A 330 9.46 -15.41 6.10
C LEU A 330 10.24 -14.80 4.93
N ILE A 331 9.82 -15.06 3.68
CA ILE A 331 10.43 -14.47 2.47
C ILE A 331 10.33 -12.94 2.50
N MET A 332 9.24 -12.38 3.05
CA MET A 332 9.08 -10.92 3.15
C MET A 332 10.18 -10.24 3.98
N PHE A 333 10.85 -10.95 4.89
CA PHE A 333 11.98 -10.42 5.67
C PHE A 333 13.26 -10.22 4.85
N ILE A 334 13.37 -10.82 3.66
CA ILE A 334 14.58 -10.68 2.82
C ILE A 334 14.74 -9.23 2.35
N SER A 335 13.67 -8.59 1.90
CA SER A 335 13.71 -7.20 1.42
C SER A 335 14.21 -6.20 2.47
N PRO A 336 13.63 -6.13 3.69
CA PRO A 336 14.11 -5.22 4.72
C PRO A 336 15.51 -5.57 5.26
N THR A 337 15.89 -6.86 5.30
CA THR A 337 17.25 -7.25 5.73
C THR A 337 18.30 -6.80 4.73
N VAL A 338 18.11 -7.06 3.43
CA VAL A 338 19.02 -6.59 2.38
C VAL A 338 19.14 -5.06 2.42
N LEU A 339 18.03 -4.31 2.54
CA LEU A 339 18.07 -2.85 2.64
C LEU A 339 18.85 -2.31 3.86
N LEU A 340 18.91 -3.06 4.97
CA LEU A 340 19.70 -2.67 6.14
C LEU A 340 21.20 -2.94 6.00
N PHE A 341 21.58 -3.99 5.26
CA PHE A 341 22.97 -4.44 5.13
C PHE A 341 23.67 -3.90 3.88
N GLU A 342 22.93 -3.53 2.83
CA GLU A 342 23.51 -3.02 1.59
C GLU A 342 24.26 -1.70 1.82
N ASN A 343 25.55 -1.65 1.46
CA ASN A 343 26.45 -0.49 1.60
C ASN A 343 26.48 0.11 3.01
N ARG A 344 26.85 -0.71 4.00
CA ARG A 344 27.39 -0.22 5.28
C ARG A 344 28.88 0.06 5.19
#